data_AF-A0A1F3NII1-F1
#
_entry.id   AF-A0A1F3NII1-F1
#
_cell.length_a   1.000
_cell.length_b   1.000
_cell.length_c   1.000
_cell.angle_alpha   90.00
_cell.angle_beta   90.00
_cell.angle_gamma   90.00
#
_symmetry.space_group_name_H-M   'P 1'
#
loop_
_entity.id
_entity.type
_entity.pdbx_description
1 polymer ?
#
loop_
_entity_poly.entity_id
_entity_poly.type
_entity_poly.pdbx_seq_one_letter_code
_entity_poly.pdbx_strand_id
1 'polypeptide(L)'
;MPEAEIVTSTIGVGGRRAWEKDVAIFRQFDINQTTGDTYGAGGLSRALRQVPVMVTVAKDMEKLCPEALLINFSNPLTVNCRAISKTTNIRTIGLCTGVKWWHHHLAELIGIPPEEVWCEAIGVNHFTWITKFDHQGKDVFPMLRMYIKEYPKEVEKNTLTWDLFEAFGYFPVVGDGHISEFIPGWLGKNAYYGHTLGIDAHHNFEEYAATFDVVFKEMEDEAYGRKPLTRGGYSYDGQFKEEVMFEKILSALSGDIEFYNSVNMPNTGQAINLPMGAVLESTALFNGSGIHPFCFGELPPGITAILQRIIGVQELTVDAAITGDRQLILQALMAGLTVKTKPEAEKMLEVIIDTHREFLPEFYKR
;
A
#
# COMPACT_ATOMS: atom_id res chain seq x y z
N MET A 1 -17.63 -15.71 -10.89
CA MET A 1 -16.81 -16.83 -11.39
C MET A 1 -17.37 -18.11 -10.79
N PRO A 2 -18.05 -18.99 -11.55
CA PRO A 2 -18.42 -20.32 -11.04
C PRO A 2 -17.17 -21.17 -10.78
N GLU A 3 -17.16 -21.99 -9.72
CA GLU A 3 -16.13 -23.01 -9.41
C GLU A 3 -14.73 -22.48 -9.04
N ALA A 4 -14.52 -21.17 -8.96
CA ALA A 4 -13.24 -20.62 -8.53
C ALA A 4 -13.00 -20.87 -7.03
N GLU A 5 -11.81 -21.37 -6.68
CA GLU A 5 -11.34 -21.46 -5.28
C GLU A 5 -10.56 -20.21 -4.86
N ILE A 6 -9.96 -19.52 -5.84
CA ILE A 6 -9.20 -18.29 -5.64
C ILE A 6 -9.57 -17.31 -6.74
N VAL A 7 -9.77 -16.05 -6.35
CA VAL A 7 -9.97 -14.92 -7.25
C VAL A 7 -8.87 -13.90 -6.97
N THR A 8 -8.15 -13.47 -8.00
CA THR A 8 -7.14 -12.42 -7.87
C THR A 8 -7.64 -11.11 -8.46
N SER A 9 -7.28 -10.00 -7.84
CA SER A 9 -7.57 -8.66 -8.37
C SER A 9 -6.28 -7.84 -8.53
N THR A 10 -6.04 -7.41 -9.76
CA THR A 10 -4.94 -6.51 -10.16
C THR A 10 -5.47 -5.31 -10.96
N ILE A 11 -6.78 -5.03 -10.87
CA ILE A 11 -7.42 -3.97 -11.65
C ILE A 11 -7.10 -2.57 -11.12
N GLY A 12 -7.07 -1.58 -12.01
CA GLY A 12 -7.08 -0.15 -11.69
C GLY A 12 -8.17 0.54 -12.48
N VAL A 13 -9.25 0.98 -11.82
CA VAL A 13 -10.42 1.58 -12.49
C VAL A 13 -10.01 2.91 -13.15
N GLY A 14 -10.20 3.01 -14.46
CA GLY A 14 -9.76 4.15 -15.27
C GLY A 14 -8.29 4.10 -15.71
N GLY A 15 -7.56 3.06 -15.30
CA GLY A 15 -6.18 2.79 -15.72
C GLY A 15 -5.20 3.91 -15.39
N ARG A 16 -4.06 3.89 -16.09
CA ARG A 16 -2.95 4.85 -15.90
C ARG A 16 -3.39 6.30 -16.00
N ARG A 17 -4.27 6.61 -16.98
CA ARG A 17 -4.70 8.00 -17.24
C ARG A 17 -5.58 8.58 -16.14
N ALA A 18 -6.37 7.76 -15.46
CA ALA A 18 -7.09 8.23 -14.28
C ALA A 18 -6.14 8.39 -13.08
N TRP A 19 -5.18 7.49 -12.92
CA TRP A 19 -4.16 7.59 -11.87
C TRP A 19 -3.26 8.81 -12.01
N GLU A 20 -2.82 9.18 -13.22
CA GLU A 20 -2.08 10.42 -13.45
C GLU A 20 -2.85 11.66 -12.96
N LYS A 21 -4.18 11.65 -13.13
CA LYS A 21 -5.04 12.73 -12.64
C LYS A 21 -5.15 12.72 -11.11
N ASP A 22 -5.18 11.56 -10.45
CA ASP A 22 -5.16 11.46 -8.97
C ASP A 22 -3.95 12.14 -8.35
N VAL A 23 -2.86 12.30 -9.11
CA VAL A 23 -1.69 13.06 -8.67
C VAL A 23 -1.77 14.51 -9.15
N ALA A 24 -1.97 14.73 -10.45
CA ALA A 24 -1.78 16.04 -11.07
C ALA A 24 -2.80 17.09 -10.60
N ILE A 25 -4.06 16.72 -10.34
CA ILE A 25 -5.12 17.70 -10.03
C ILE A 25 -4.88 18.42 -8.71
N PHE A 26 -4.08 17.84 -7.79
CA PHE A 26 -3.86 18.41 -6.47
C PHE A 26 -2.74 19.46 -6.43
N ARG A 27 -1.93 19.57 -7.49
CA ARG A 27 -0.85 20.57 -7.59
C ARG A 27 -1.36 22.01 -7.54
N GLN A 28 -2.58 22.25 -8.04
CA GLN A 28 -3.22 23.56 -7.94
C GLN A 28 -3.52 23.99 -6.50
N PHE A 29 -3.37 23.07 -5.53
CA PHE A 29 -3.53 23.29 -4.10
C PHE A 29 -2.24 23.12 -3.31
N ASP A 30 -1.07 23.14 -3.97
CA ASP A 30 0.24 23.00 -3.31
C ASP A 30 0.42 21.64 -2.60
N ILE A 31 -0.24 20.59 -3.13
CA ILE A 31 -0.07 19.20 -2.70
C ILE A 31 0.67 18.45 -3.80
N ASN A 32 1.87 18.00 -3.46
CA ASN A 32 2.72 17.19 -4.33
C ASN A 32 2.74 15.76 -3.80
N GLN A 33 2.39 14.82 -4.67
CA GLN A 33 2.30 13.40 -4.35
C GLN A 33 3.36 12.65 -5.16
N THR A 34 3.99 11.68 -4.52
CA THR A 34 5.02 10.83 -5.12
C THR A 34 4.42 9.66 -5.86
N THR A 35 3.27 9.14 -5.37
CA THR A 35 2.59 7.97 -5.94
C THR A 35 1.08 8.19 -6.08
N GLY A 36 0.41 8.71 -5.05
CA GLY A 36 -1.01 9.08 -5.08
C GLY A 36 -1.98 7.92 -5.27
N ASP A 37 -1.60 6.69 -4.92
CA ASP A 37 -2.42 5.51 -5.14
C ASP A 37 -2.91 4.82 -3.85
N THR A 38 -2.43 5.27 -2.69
CA THR A 38 -2.61 4.55 -1.42
C THR A 38 -3.32 5.38 -0.34
N TYR A 39 -2.82 6.57 -0.06
CA TYR A 39 -3.30 7.44 1.02
C TYR A 39 -3.35 8.90 0.54
N GLY A 40 -3.84 9.80 1.39
CA GLY A 40 -3.92 11.22 1.08
C GLY A 40 -5.00 11.53 0.04
N ALA A 41 -4.89 12.71 -0.58
CA ALA A 41 -5.90 13.21 -1.50
C ALA A 41 -6.02 12.35 -2.78
N GLY A 42 -4.89 11.88 -3.33
CA GLY A 42 -4.84 10.97 -4.47
C GLY A 42 -5.37 9.58 -4.13
N GLY A 43 -4.96 9.02 -2.99
CA GLY A 43 -5.50 7.75 -2.50
C GLY A 43 -7.02 7.79 -2.30
N LEU A 44 -7.56 8.88 -1.75
CA LEU A 44 -9.01 9.11 -1.63
C LEU A 44 -9.68 9.23 -3.01
N SER A 45 -9.14 10.06 -3.91
CA SER A 45 -9.66 10.21 -5.28
C SER A 45 -9.74 8.87 -6.02
N ARG A 46 -8.67 8.07 -5.91
CA ARG A 46 -8.60 6.72 -6.47
C ARG A 46 -9.61 5.77 -5.81
N ALA A 47 -9.72 5.80 -4.48
CA ALA A 47 -10.63 4.94 -3.73
C ALA A 47 -12.09 5.12 -4.17
N LEU A 48 -12.53 6.35 -4.40
CA LEU A 48 -13.90 6.66 -4.84
C LEU A 48 -14.27 5.92 -6.13
N ARG A 49 -13.31 5.73 -7.05
CA ARG A 49 -13.53 4.96 -8.29
C ARG A 49 -13.31 3.46 -8.12
N GLN A 50 -12.36 3.08 -7.29
CA GLN A 50 -11.91 1.70 -7.17
C GLN A 50 -12.85 0.85 -6.29
N VAL A 51 -13.22 1.36 -5.12
CA VAL A 51 -13.99 0.62 -4.10
C VAL A 51 -15.34 0.12 -4.61
N PRO A 52 -16.17 0.91 -5.32
CA PRO A 52 -17.46 0.42 -5.82
C PRO A 52 -17.32 -0.79 -6.74
N VAL A 53 -16.29 -0.82 -7.58
CA VAL A 53 -16.01 -1.95 -8.48
C VAL A 53 -15.53 -3.17 -7.70
N MET A 54 -14.61 -2.98 -6.75
CA MET A 54 -14.12 -4.07 -5.89
C MET A 54 -15.23 -4.71 -5.06
N VAL A 55 -16.13 -3.89 -4.50
CA VAL A 55 -17.31 -4.38 -3.75
C VAL A 55 -18.28 -5.12 -4.67
N THR A 56 -18.44 -4.68 -5.93
CA THR A 56 -19.29 -5.38 -6.91
C THR A 56 -18.72 -6.77 -7.23
N VAL A 57 -17.40 -6.86 -7.46
CA VAL A 57 -16.71 -8.14 -7.66
C VAL A 57 -16.93 -9.07 -6.47
N ALA A 58 -16.75 -8.59 -5.23
CA ALA A 58 -16.96 -9.40 -4.04
C ALA A 58 -18.43 -9.86 -3.89
N LYS A 59 -19.42 -9.02 -4.21
CA LYS A 59 -20.84 -9.42 -4.21
C LYS A 59 -21.19 -10.45 -5.27
N ASP A 60 -20.50 -10.43 -6.42
CA ASP A 60 -20.64 -11.47 -7.43
C ASP A 60 -19.98 -12.78 -6.97
N MET A 61 -18.86 -12.69 -6.25
CA MET A 61 -18.25 -13.86 -5.61
C MET A 61 -19.19 -14.51 -4.58
N GLU A 62 -19.91 -13.74 -3.75
CA GLU A 62 -20.87 -14.31 -2.79
C GLU A 62 -21.95 -15.18 -3.45
N LYS A 63 -22.31 -14.87 -4.69
CA LYS A 63 -23.32 -15.61 -5.45
C LYS A 63 -22.73 -16.79 -6.23
N LEU A 64 -21.50 -16.63 -6.74
CA LEU A 64 -20.94 -17.52 -7.76
C LEU A 64 -19.87 -18.47 -7.21
N CYS A 65 -19.14 -18.06 -6.18
CA CYS A 65 -18.06 -18.80 -5.53
C CYS A 65 -17.82 -18.33 -4.07
N PRO A 66 -18.82 -18.49 -3.17
CA PRO A 66 -18.77 -17.92 -1.81
C PRO A 66 -17.61 -18.42 -0.95
N GLU A 67 -17.10 -19.62 -1.23
CA GLU A 67 -15.96 -20.21 -0.51
C GLU A 67 -14.60 -19.72 -1.03
N ALA A 68 -14.55 -18.99 -2.14
CA ALA A 68 -13.30 -18.56 -2.74
C ALA A 68 -12.55 -17.56 -1.86
N LEU A 69 -11.22 -17.63 -1.89
CA LEU A 69 -10.35 -16.60 -1.34
C LEU A 69 -10.13 -15.49 -2.37
N LEU A 70 -10.47 -14.25 -2.02
CA LEU A 70 -10.09 -13.07 -2.78
C LEU A 70 -8.69 -12.61 -2.36
N ILE A 71 -7.76 -12.60 -3.32
CA ILE A 71 -6.41 -12.06 -3.14
C ILE A 71 -6.30 -10.73 -3.90
N ASN A 72 -6.26 -9.63 -3.17
CA ASN A 72 -6.23 -8.28 -3.73
C ASN A 72 -4.79 -7.71 -3.78
N PHE A 73 -4.34 -7.38 -4.99
CA PHE A 73 -3.13 -6.59 -5.23
C PHE A 73 -3.46 -5.14 -5.64
N SER A 74 -4.73 -4.84 -5.93
CA SER A 74 -5.15 -3.51 -6.37
C SER A 74 -5.07 -2.47 -5.25
N ASN A 75 -4.42 -1.34 -5.55
CA ASN A 75 -4.43 -0.15 -4.71
C ASN A 75 -5.69 0.72 -4.87
N PRO A 76 -6.17 1.39 -3.81
CA PRO A 76 -5.59 1.45 -2.46
C PRO A 76 -5.91 0.20 -1.64
N LEU A 77 -4.89 -0.60 -1.34
CA LEU A 77 -5.06 -2.01 -0.93
C LEU A 77 -5.81 -2.16 0.40
N THR A 78 -5.40 -1.40 1.43
CA THR A 78 -6.07 -1.42 2.74
C THR A 78 -7.54 -1.02 2.63
N VAL A 79 -7.83 0.04 1.89
CA VAL A 79 -9.20 0.57 1.70
C VAL A 79 -10.07 -0.43 0.95
N ASN A 80 -9.54 -1.05 -0.13
CA ASN A 80 -10.26 -2.07 -0.89
C ASN A 80 -10.61 -3.28 -0.01
N CYS A 81 -9.63 -3.84 0.69
CA CYS A 81 -9.85 -4.98 1.59
C CYS A 81 -10.85 -4.63 2.69
N ARG A 82 -10.74 -3.42 3.26
CA ARG A 82 -11.63 -2.96 4.32
C ARG A 82 -13.06 -2.81 3.80
N ALA A 83 -13.26 -2.19 2.65
CA ALA A 83 -14.59 -2.04 2.04
C ALA A 83 -15.26 -3.38 1.76
N ILE A 84 -14.51 -4.35 1.23
CA ILE A 84 -15.00 -5.71 0.98
C ILE A 84 -15.41 -6.38 2.30
N SER A 85 -14.56 -6.31 3.34
CA SER A 85 -14.85 -6.89 4.66
C SER A 85 -16.04 -6.23 5.38
N LYS A 86 -16.35 -4.96 5.09
CA LYS A 86 -17.52 -4.25 5.65
C LYS A 86 -18.82 -4.59 4.92
N THR A 87 -18.76 -5.06 3.68
CA THR A 87 -19.94 -5.14 2.80
C THR A 87 -20.28 -6.56 2.32
N THR A 88 -19.40 -7.53 2.56
CA THR A 88 -19.54 -8.93 2.13
C THR A 88 -18.91 -9.87 3.16
N ASN A 89 -19.20 -11.17 3.05
CA ASN A 89 -18.58 -12.24 3.83
C ASN A 89 -17.42 -12.93 3.11
N ILE A 90 -16.97 -12.41 1.96
CA ILE A 90 -15.88 -13.01 1.19
C ILE A 90 -14.57 -12.94 1.97
N ARG A 91 -13.93 -14.10 2.11
CA ARG A 91 -12.57 -14.20 2.65
C ARG A 91 -11.65 -13.41 1.74
N THR A 92 -11.03 -12.36 2.29
CA THR A 92 -10.21 -11.43 1.53
C THR A 92 -8.89 -11.20 2.23
N ILE A 93 -7.81 -11.28 1.47
CA ILE A 93 -6.47 -10.83 1.87
C ILE A 93 -5.94 -9.82 0.87
N GLY A 94 -5.11 -8.91 1.35
CA GLY A 94 -4.31 -8.05 0.49
C GLY A 94 -2.83 -8.41 0.55
N LEU A 95 -2.15 -8.37 -0.59
CA LEU A 95 -0.72 -8.69 -0.70
C LEU A 95 0.06 -7.54 -1.35
N CYS A 96 1.21 -7.25 -0.77
CA CYS A 96 2.21 -6.32 -1.28
C CYS A 96 3.61 -6.92 -1.04
N THR A 97 4.58 -6.61 -1.89
CA THR A 97 5.96 -7.12 -1.81
C THR A 97 6.87 -6.28 -0.91
N GLY A 98 6.37 -5.14 -0.43
CA GLY A 98 7.14 -4.11 0.24
C GLY A 98 7.93 -4.57 1.46
N VAL A 99 7.28 -5.26 2.40
CA VAL A 99 7.94 -5.78 3.61
C VAL A 99 9.01 -6.80 3.26
N LYS A 100 8.72 -7.70 2.33
CA LYS A 100 9.66 -8.74 1.90
C LYS A 100 10.90 -8.14 1.24
N TRP A 101 10.72 -7.14 0.37
CA TRP A 101 11.84 -6.45 -0.28
C TRP A 101 12.74 -5.78 0.76
N TRP A 102 12.17 -5.00 1.69
CA TRP A 102 12.95 -4.32 2.72
C TRP A 102 13.60 -5.29 3.71
N HIS A 103 12.93 -6.39 4.07
CA HIS A 103 13.56 -7.45 4.87
C HIS A 103 14.88 -7.91 4.26
N HIS A 104 14.86 -8.30 2.98
CA HIS A 104 16.07 -8.77 2.30
C HIS A 104 17.09 -7.66 2.13
N HIS A 105 16.66 -6.46 1.69
CA HIS A 105 17.55 -5.34 1.51
C HIS A 105 18.29 -4.98 2.80
N LEU A 106 17.58 -4.87 3.92
CA LEU A 106 18.18 -4.57 5.23
C LEU A 106 19.16 -5.64 5.69
N ALA A 107 18.88 -6.93 5.43
CA ALA A 107 19.79 -8.03 5.75
C ALA A 107 21.08 -7.94 4.92
N GLU A 108 20.97 -7.66 3.62
CA GLU A 108 22.11 -7.44 2.74
C GLU A 108 22.97 -6.25 3.17
N LEU A 109 22.36 -5.14 3.60
CA LEU A 109 23.08 -3.96 4.10
C LEU A 109 23.98 -4.27 5.30
N ILE A 110 23.57 -5.19 6.16
CA ILE A 110 24.34 -5.62 7.34
C ILE A 110 25.17 -6.89 7.10
N GLY A 111 25.22 -7.37 5.86
CA GLY A 111 26.03 -8.52 5.45
C GLY A 111 25.53 -9.87 5.97
N ILE A 112 24.23 -10.00 6.24
CA ILE A 112 23.61 -11.24 6.71
C ILE A 112 22.72 -11.81 5.59
N PRO A 113 22.77 -13.13 5.30
CA PRO A 113 21.83 -13.73 4.36
C PRO A 113 20.37 -13.51 4.79
N PRO A 114 19.47 -13.02 3.92
CA PRO A 114 18.08 -12.74 4.29
C PRO A 114 17.34 -13.93 4.92
N GLU A 115 17.63 -15.15 4.49
CA GLU A 115 17.04 -16.38 5.03
C GLU A 115 17.45 -16.68 6.48
N GLU A 116 18.52 -16.06 6.97
CA GLU A 116 18.97 -16.18 8.36
C GLU A 116 18.37 -15.10 9.27
N VAL A 117 17.74 -14.07 8.70
CA VAL A 117 17.15 -12.97 9.45
C VAL A 117 15.66 -13.21 9.68
N TRP A 118 15.25 -13.10 10.93
CA TRP A 118 13.85 -13.10 11.32
C TRP A 118 13.29 -11.68 11.35
N CYS A 119 12.14 -11.48 10.70
CA CYS A 119 11.51 -10.18 10.54
C CYS A 119 10.02 -10.23 10.95
N GLU A 120 9.63 -9.41 11.93
CA GLU A 120 8.23 -9.19 12.28
C GLU A 120 7.85 -7.75 11.93
N ALA A 121 6.75 -7.58 11.21
CA ALA A 121 6.29 -6.28 10.75
C ALA A 121 4.79 -6.10 10.99
N ILE A 122 4.38 -4.86 11.34
CA ILE A 122 2.98 -4.50 11.54
C ILE A 122 2.72 -3.02 11.22
N GLY A 123 1.57 -2.74 10.61
CA GLY A 123 1.09 -1.39 10.31
C GLY A 123 -0.08 -1.44 9.33
N VAL A 124 -0.06 -0.56 8.33
CA VAL A 124 -1.00 -0.60 7.19
C VAL A 124 -0.20 -0.62 5.90
N ASN A 125 -0.76 -1.18 4.81
CA ASN A 125 -0.09 -1.23 3.51
C ASN A 125 0.64 0.08 3.14
N HIS A 126 1.93 -0.03 2.78
CA HIS A 126 2.84 1.08 2.46
C HIS A 126 3.20 2.04 3.62
N PHE A 127 2.77 1.73 4.84
CA PHE A 127 3.21 2.38 6.08
C PHE A 127 3.29 1.34 7.20
N THR A 128 4.04 0.28 6.92
CA THR A 128 4.24 -0.88 7.80
C THR A 128 5.56 -0.70 8.55
N TRP A 129 5.63 -1.15 9.80
CA TRP A 129 6.85 -1.01 10.61
C TRP A 129 7.42 -2.39 10.89
N ILE A 130 8.68 -2.62 10.50
CA ILE A 130 9.45 -3.75 11.00
C ILE A 130 9.73 -3.47 12.48
N THR A 131 9.11 -4.26 13.34
CA THR A 131 9.17 -4.11 14.81
C THR A 131 10.17 -5.07 15.45
N LYS A 132 10.58 -6.10 14.72
CA LYS A 132 11.64 -7.03 15.12
C LYS A 132 12.49 -7.41 13.93
N PHE A 133 13.81 -7.35 14.12
CA PHE A 133 14.79 -7.72 13.12
C PHE A 133 15.92 -8.47 13.84
N ASP A 134 15.95 -9.79 13.70
CA ASP A 134 16.72 -10.68 14.57
C ASP A 134 17.59 -11.66 13.76
N HIS A 135 18.83 -11.85 14.18
CA HIS A 135 19.72 -12.89 13.67
C HIS A 135 20.21 -13.75 14.84
N GLN A 136 19.88 -15.05 14.82
CA GLN A 136 20.30 -16.01 15.84
C GLN A 136 19.90 -15.60 17.28
N GLY A 137 18.71 -15.02 17.46
CA GLY A 137 18.18 -14.59 18.75
C GLY A 137 18.75 -13.27 19.26
N LYS A 138 19.38 -12.48 18.38
CA LYS A 138 19.91 -11.14 18.70
C LYS A 138 19.26 -10.09 17.81
N ASP A 139 18.81 -9.01 18.43
CA ASP A 139 18.38 -7.79 17.73
C ASP A 139 19.53 -7.19 16.92
N VAL A 140 19.33 -7.02 15.62
CA VAL A 140 20.32 -6.46 14.69
C VAL A 140 19.98 -5.05 14.20
N PHE A 141 18.94 -4.39 14.74
CA PHE A 141 18.77 -2.94 14.53
C PHE A 141 19.99 -2.08 14.89
N PRO A 142 20.80 -2.42 15.93
CA PRO A 142 22.05 -1.69 16.19
C PRO A 142 23.02 -1.70 15.01
N MET A 143 23.08 -2.77 14.21
CA MET A 143 23.94 -2.84 13.02
C MET A 143 23.44 -1.89 11.93
N LEU A 144 22.12 -1.78 11.73
CA LEU A 144 21.54 -0.80 10.82
C LEU A 144 21.85 0.64 11.25
N ARG A 145 21.84 0.92 12.57
CA ARG A 145 22.26 2.25 13.08
C ARG A 145 23.74 2.54 12.86
N MET A 146 24.59 1.51 12.81
CA MET A 146 26.00 1.67 12.42
C MET A 146 26.12 1.94 10.91
N TYR A 147 25.36 1.20 10.10
CA TYR A 147 25.31 1.39 8.65
C TYR A 147 24.97 2.84 8.27
N ILE A 148 23.98 3.46 8.93
CA ILE A 148 23.61 4.87 8.71
C ILE A 148 24.82 5.82 8.85
N LYS A 149 25.67 5.57 9.84
CA LYS A 149 26.84 6.41 10.14
C LYS A 149 27.99 6.17 9.16
N GLU A 150 28.17 4.94 8.71
CA GLU A 150 29.26 4.57 7.79
C GLU A 150 28.94 4.92 6.33
N TYR A 151 27.67 4.86 5.93
CA TYR A 151 27.24 5.02 4.54
C TYR A 151 26.21 6.14 4.33
N PRO A 152 26.51 7.40 4.73
CA PRO A 152 25.55 8.50 4.68
C PRO A 152 24.98 8.78 3.27
N LYS A 153 25.75 8.53 2.20
CA LYS A 153 25.29 8.70 0.81
C LYS A 153 24.24 7.67 0.37
N GLU A 154 24.27 6.47 0.93
CA GLU A 154 23.27 5.44 0.61
C GLU A 154 21.95 5.72 1.35
N VAL A 155 22.05 6.33 2.54
CA VAL A 155 20.91 6.79 3.35
C VAL A 155 20.14 7.92 2.64
N GLU A 156 20.81 8.79 1.88
CA GLU A 156 20.19 9.93 1.16
C GLU A 156 19.06 9.51 0.18
N LYS A 157 19.04 8.25 -0.28
CA LYS A 157 18.02 7.73 -1.22
C LYS A 157 16.66 7.46 -0.57
N ASN A 158 16.58 7.38 0.75
CA ASN A 158 15.35 7.17 1.54
C ASN A 158 15.42 7.90 2.89
N THR A 159 15.79 9.17 2.87
CA THR A 159 16.17 9.85 4.10
C THR A 159 15.03 9.96 5.09
N LEU A 160 13.78 10.16 4.63
CA LEU A 160 12.63 10.19 5.53
C LEU A 160 12.46 8.84 6.26
N THR A 161 12.62 7.74 5.53
CA THR A 161 12.55 6.38 6.08
C THR A 161 13.61 6.17 7.17
N TRP A 162 14.84 6.59 6.92
CA TRP A 162 15.94 6.46 7.88
C TRP A 162 15.77 7.40 9.09
N ASP A 163 15.33 8.64 8.89
CA ASP A 163 15.03 9.58 9.98
C ASP A 163 13.93 9.03 10.92
N LEU A 164 12.89 8.44 10.34
CA LEU A 164 11.84 7.78 11.11
C LEU A 164 12.38 6.57 11.87
N PHE A 165 13.24 5.75 11.27
CA PHE A 165 13.89 4.64 11.97
C PHE A 165 14.76 5.12 13.14
N GLU A 166 15.52 6.21 12.93
CA GLU A 166 16.34 6.80 13.99
C GLU A 166 15.47 7.30 15.14
N ALA A 167 14.38 8.02 14.84
CA ALA A 167 13.52 8.67 15.82
C ALA A 167 12.58 7.70 16.57
N PHE A 168 11.99 6.72 15.87
CA PHE A 168 10.95 5.85 16.44
C PHE A 168 11.47 4.50 16.94
N GLY A 169 12.70 4.11 16.60
CA GLY A 169 13.28 2.84 17.04
C GLY A 169 13.07 1.67 16.08
N TYR A 170 12.09 1.79 15.17
CA TYR A 170 11.59 0.72 14.30
C TYR A 170 11.59 1.15 12.85
N PHE A 171 11.79 0.23 11.92
CA PHE A 171 12.06 0.57 10.53
C PHE A 171 10.75 0.64 9.72
N PRO A 172 10.38 1.80 9.14
CA PRO A 172 9.17 1.91 8.33
C PRO A 172 9.40 1.44 6.89
N VAL A 173 8.34 0.92 6.28
CA VAL A 173 8.30 0.29 4.96
C VAL A 173 7.14 0.93 4.19
N VAL A 174 7.26 1.32 2.91
CA VAL A 174 8.17 0.79 1.85
C VAL A 174 9.21 1.78 1.31
N GLY A 175 9.50 2.86 2.01
CA GLY A 175 10.42 3.89 1.52
C GLY A 175 9.72 5.22 1.22
N ASP A 176 10.51 6.23 0.89
CA ASP A 176 10.06 7.62 0.87
C ASP A 176 8.94 7.88 -0.15
N GLY A 177 8.98 7.22 -1.30
CA GLY A 177 7.97 7.33 -2.36
C GLY A 177 6.54 6.98 -1.96
N HIS A 178 6.33 6.29 -0.82
CA HIS A 178 4.99 6.07 -0.26
C HIS A 178 4.85 6.66 1.13
N ILE A 179 5.85 6.48 2.01
CA ILE A 179 5.82 6.92 3.41
C ILE A 179 5.50 8.41 3.54
N SER A 180 6.02 9.23 2.63
CA SER A 180 5.81 10.68 2.65
C SER A 180 4.34 11.09 2.56
N GLU A 181 3.52 10.32 1.85
CA GLU A 181 2.08 10.61 1.70
C GLU A 181 1.32 10.38 3.00
N PHE A 182 1.80 9.47 3.85
CA PHE A 182 1.23 9.24 5.16
C PHE A 182 1.63 10.32 6.17
N ILE A 183 2.73 11.04 5.98
CA ILE A 183 3.18 12.10 6.88
C ILE A 183 3.31 13.42 6.11
N PRO A 184 2.19 14.03 5.67
CA PRO A 184 2.21 15.14 4.70
C PRO A 184 2.91 16.40 5.22
N GLY A 185 3.16 16.53 6.52
CA GLY A 185 4.00 17.61 7.07
C GLY A 185 5.43 17.62 6.50
N TRP A 186 5.90 16.50 5.96
CA TRP A 186 7.22 16.34 5.33
C TRP A 186 7.20 16.49 3.80
N LEU A 187 6.02 16.70 3.20
CA LEU A 187 5.84 17.02 1.78
C LEU A 187 5.90 18.53 1.49
N GLY A 188 6.15 19.36 2.50
CA GLY A 188 6.26 20.80 2.35
C GLY A 188 7.41 21.22 1.42
N LYS A 189 7.32 22.45 0.88
CA LYS A 189 8.39 23.01 0.05
C LYS A 189 9.73 23.01 0.81
N ASN A 190 10.77 22.44 0.18
CA ASN A 190 12.11 22.26 0.75
C ASN A 190 12.18 21.36 2.00
N ALA A 191 11.09 20.64 2.33
CA ALA A 191 11.05 19.78 3.52
C ALA A 191 11.94 18.53 3.39
N TYR A 192 12.44 18.23 2.18
CA TYR A 192 13.34 17.11 1.90
C TYR A 192 14.71 17.61 1.47
N TYR A 193 15.56 18.03 2.42
CA TYR A 193 16.94 18.48 2.16
C TYR A 193 17.07 19.59 1.09
N GLY A 194 16.09 20.50 1.02
CA GLY A 194 16.06 21.55 0.00
C GLY A 194 15.33 21.18 -1.30
N HIS A 195 14.82 19.96 -1.41
CA HIS A 195 13.98 19.46 -2.49
C HIS A 195 12.52 19.26 -2.05
N THR A 196 11.67 18.95 -3.02
CA THR A 196 10.24 18.67 -2.92
C THR A 196 9.95 17.27 -3.48
N LEU A 197 9.55 16.34 -2.61
CA LEU A 197 9.12 15.00 -2.99
C LEU A 197 7.96 15.05 -4.00
N GLY A 198 8.01 14.19 -5.01
CA GLY A 198 7.04 14.17 -6.12
C GLY A 198 7.35 15.17 -7.25
N ILE A 199 8.36 16.05 -7.09
CA ILE A 199 8.79 17.02 -8.12
C ILE A 199 10.28 16.89 -8.43
N ASP A 200 11.17 17.27 -7.51
CA ASP A 200 12.61 17.44 -7.80
C ASP A 200 13.52 16.70 -6.81
N ALA A 201 12.93 15.87 -5.95
CA ALA A 201 13.61 14.84 -5.17
C ALA A 201 13.53 13.47 -5.88
N HIS A 202 14.13 12.45 -5.28
CA HIS A 202 13.83 11.06 -5.62
C HIS A 202 12.30 10.84 -5.59
N HIS A 203 11.78 10.01 -6.48
CA HIS A 203 10.33 9.82 -6.74
C HIS A 203 9.63 10.98 -7.47
N ASN A 204 10.23 11.50 -8.55
CA ASN A 204 9.50 12.36 -9.51
C ASN A 204 8.36 11.54 -10.17
N PHE A 205 7.13 12.06 -10.04
CA PHE A 205 5.95 11.33 -10.51
C PHE A 205 5.89 11.23 -12.05
N GLU A 206 6.22 12.28 -12.79
CA GLU A 206 6.20 12.28 -14.26
C GLU A 206 7.17 11.25 -14.85
N GLU A 207 8.39 11.20 -14.32
CA GLU A 207 9.41 10.24 -14.74
C GLU A 207 8.93 8.83 -14.44
N TYR A 208 8.42 8.59 -13.23
CA TYR A 208 7.87 7.30 -12.85
C TYR A 208 6.70 6.88 -13.73
N ALA A 209 5.72 7.77 -13.94
CA ALA A 209 4.57 7.52 -14.79
C ALA A 209 4.98 7.24 -16.24
N ALA A 210 5.97 7.96 -16.78
CA ALA A 210 6.49 7.78 -18.14
C ALA A 210 7.16 6.42 -18.35
N THR A 211 7.75 5.80 -17.32
CA THR A 211 8.30 4.44 -17.44
C THR A 211 7.24 3.42 -17.87
N PHE A 212 5.99 3.59 -17.44
CA PHE A 212 4.90 2.70 -17.83
C PHE A 212 4.52 2.83 -19.31
N ASP A 213 4.72 3.98 -19.96
CA ASP A 213 4.48 4.07 -21.41
C ASP A 213 5.43 3.15 -22.19
N VAL A 214 6.67 3.04 -21.73
CA VAL A 214 7.65 2.10 -22.30
C VAL A 214 7.18 0.66 -22.06
N VAL A 215 6.84 0.30 -20.82
CA VAL A 215 6.40 -1.06 -20.46
C VAL A 215 5.15 -1.47 -21.24
N PHE A 216 4.12 -0.62 -21.28
CA PHE A 216 2.89 -0.93 -22.03
C PHE A 216 3.19 -1.05 -23.52
N LYS A 217 4.06 -0.20 -24.08
CA LYS A 217 4.43 -0.29 -25.48
C LYS A 217 5.14 -1.60 -25.80
N GLU A 218 6.05 -2.03 -24.92
CA GLU A 218 6.73 -3.31 -25.06
C GLU A 218 5.77 -4.50 -24.97
N MET A 219 4.86 -4.49 -23.98
CA MET A 219 3.81 -5.51 -23.85
C MET A 219 2.90 -5.55 -25.09
N GLU A 220 2.55 -4.38 -25.62
CA GLU A 220 1.73 -4.25 -26.83
C GLU A 220 2.47 -4.81 -28.05
N ASP A 221 3.75 -4.50 -28.19
CA ASP A 221 4.59 -4.98 -29.28
C ASP A 221 4.80 -6.49 -29.22
N GLU A 222 4.94 -7.07 -28.03
CA GLU A 222 4.98 -8.52 -27.82
C GLU A 222 3.64 -9.18 -28.14
N ALA A 223 2.53 -8.63 -27.62
CA ALA A 223 1.19 -9.18 -27.81
C ALA A 223 0.75 -9.21 -29.28
N TYR A 224 1.16 -8.20 -30.07
CA TYR A 224 0.86 -8.13 -31.50
C TYR A 224 1.97 -8.68 -32.41
N GLY A 225 2.99 -9.34 -31.84
CA GLY A 225 4.07 -9.97 -32.59
C GLY A 225 5.00 -9.01 -33.34
N ARG A 226 5.02 -7.72 -32.94
CA ARG A 226 5.96 -6.70 -33.43
C ARG A 226 7.35 -6.85 -32.80
N LYS A 227 7.41 -7.48 -31.62
CA LYS A 227 8.61 -7.89 -30.89
C LYS A 227 8.47 -9.36 -30.52
N PRO A 228 9.54 -10.18 -30.57
CA PRO A 228 9.47 -11.55 -30.07
C PRO A 228 9.14 -11.54 -28.58
N LEU A 229 8.38 -12.54 -28.12
CA LEU A 229 8.26 -12.84 -26.69
C LEU A 229 9.64 -13.22 -26.19
N THR A 230 10.33 -12.26 -25.57
CA THR A 230 11.56 -12.57 -24.88
C THR A 230 11.21 -13.25 -23.57
N ARG A 231 11.54 -14.55 -23.44
CA ARG A 231 11.86 -15.15 -22.14
C ARG A 231 13.18 -14.54 -21.62
N GLY A 232 13.25 -13.22 -21.58
CA GLY A 232 14.38 -12.44 -21.11
C GLY A 232 14.06 -11.97 -19.71
N GLY A 233 14.99 -12.19 -18.78
CA GLY A 233 14.82 -11.90 -17.37
C GLY A 233 14.26 -10.49 -17.13
N TYR A 234 13.09 -10.44 -16.53
CA TYR A 234 12.77 -9.34 -15.61
C TYR A 234 13.79 -9.41 -14.48
N SER A 235 14.99 -8.87 -14.71
CA SER A 235 16.05 -8.79 -13.71
C SER A 235 15.79 -7.58 -12.83
N TYR A 236 15.16 -7.84 -11.69
CA TYR A 236 15.53 -7.29 -10.38
C TYR A 236 15.24 -8.40 -9.38
N ASP A 237 16.18 -9.36 -9.33
CA ASP A 237 16.13 -10.69 -8.69
C ASP A 237 14.85 -11.53 -8.90
N GLY A 238 15.02 -12.83 -9.11
CA GLY A 238 13.87 -13.74 -9.23
C GLY A 238 13.07 -13.92 -7.93
N GLN A 239 13.42 -13.24 -6.83
CA GLN A 239 12.94 -13.54 -5.48
C GLN A 239 11.80 -12.63 -5.00
N PHE A 240 11.62 -11.43 -5.56
CA PHE A 240 10.54 -10.49 -5.14
C PHE A 240 9.36 -10.36 -6.11
N LYS A 241 9.19 -11.29 -7.05
CA LYS A 241 7.99 -11.28 -7.90
C LYS A 241 6.73 -11.62 -7.10
N GLU A 242 5.67 -10.86 -7.34
CA GLU A 242 4.32 -11.15 -6.83
C GLU A 242 3.87 -12.57 -7.22
N GLU A 243 4.28 -13.04 -8.40
CA GLU A 243 4.05 -14.40 -8.90
C GLU A 243 4.61 -15.47 -7.95
N VAL A 244 5.86 -15.33 -7.49
CA VAL A 244 6.50 -16.27 -6.57
C VAL A 244 5.82 -16.25 -5.20
N MET A 245 5.41 -15.06 -4.74
CA MET A 245 4.64 -14.94 -3.51
C MET A 245 3.28 -15.65 -3.64
N PHE A 246 2.60 -15.45 -4.76
CA PHE A 246 1.33 -16.09 -5.07
C PHE A 246 1.46 -17.62 -5.10
N GLU A 247 2.44 -18.17 -5.82
CA GLU A 247 2.72 -19.61 -5.86
C GLU A 247 2.99 -20.21 -4.47
N LYS A 248 3.76 -19.51 -3.63
CA LYS A 248 4.01 -19.94 -2.24
C LYS A 248 2.72 -19.96 -1.41
N ILE A 249 1.85 -18.97 -1.58
CA ILE A 249 0.54 -18.95 -0.89
C ILE A 249 -0.32 -20.12 -1.33
N LEU A 250 -0.39 -20.42 -2.64
CA LEU A 250 -1.12 -21.59 -3.15
C LEU A 250 -0.58 -22.89 -2.55
N SER A 251 0.74 -23.05 -2.53
CA SER A 251 1.40 -24.24 -1.98
C SER A 251 1.11 -24.36 -0.47
N ALA A 252 1.14 -23.25 0.26
CA ALA A 252 0.85 -23.26 1.69
C ALA A 252 -0.60 -23.59 1.99
N LEU A 253 -1.55 -22.96 1.30
CA LEU A 253 -2.99 -23.22 1.48
C LEU A 253 -3.37 -24.65 1.06
N SER A 254 -2.59 -25.28 0.19
CA SER A 254 -2.73 -26.69 -0.18
C SER A 254 -2.12 -27.66 0.86
N GLY A 255 -1.37 -27.12 1.83
CA GLY A 255 -0.70 -27.89 2.88
C GLY A 255 0.68 -28.43 2.52
N ASP A 256 1.26 -28.03 1.38
CA ASP A 256 2.56 -28.52 0.92
C ASP A 256 3.73 -27.89 1.67
N ILE A 257 3.56 -26.63 2.10
CA ILE A 257 4.59 -25.86 2.81
C ILE A 257 3.99 -25.07 3.96
N GLU A 258 4.85 -24.66 4.89
CA GLU A 258 4.56 -23.59 5.83
C GLU A 258 5.57 -22.46 5.62
N PHE A 259 5.12 -21.21 5.64
CA PHE A 259 6.02 -20.07 5.54
C PHE A 259 5.43 -18.81 6.20
N TYR A 260 6.30 -17.84 6.45
CA TYR A 260 5.94 -16.55 7.02
C TYR A 260 6.02 -15.45 5.97
N ASN A 261 5.05 -14.53 5.99
CA ASN A 261 5.04 -13.35 5.13
C ASN A 261 4.14 -12.26 5.71
N SER A 262 4.22 -11.03 5.19
CA SER A 262 3.22 -10.01 5.52
C SER A 262 1.91 -10.25 4.76
N VAL A 263 0.79 -9.91 5.40
CA VAL A 263 -0.55 -9.97 4.81
C VAL A 263 -1.42 -8.86 5.35
N ASN A 264 -2.28 -8.30 4.48
CA ASN A 264 -3.28 -7.34 4.88
C ASN A 264 -4.60 -8.05 5.22
N MET A 265 -4.98 -8.02 6.50
CA MET A 265 -6.21 -8.64 7.01
C MET A 265 -6.87 -7.75 8.07
N PRO A 266 -8.20 -7.88 8.28
CA PRO A 266 -8.87 -7.21 9.39
C PRO A 266 -8.19 -7.48 10.73
N ASN A 267 -8.11 -6.45 11.58
CA ASN A 267 -7.60 -6.56 12.93
C ASN A 267 -8.61 -7.33 13.79
N THR A 268 -8.26 -8.56 14.12
CA THR A 268 -9.00 -9.46 15.02
C THR A 268 -8.25 -9.73 16.32
N GLY A 269 -7.17 -8.97 16.59
CA GLY A 269 -6.33 -9.12 17.78
C GLY A 269 -4.83 -8.91 17.54
N GLN A 270 -4.42 -8.64 16.29
CA GLN A 270 -3.02 -8.39 15.94
C GLN A 270 -2.43 -7.24 16.76
N ALA A 271 -3.16 -6.12 16.86
CA ALA A 271 -2.78 -4.97 17.68
C ALA A 271 -3.98 -4.49 18.52
N ILE A 272 -3.88 -4.60 19.85
CA ILE A 272 -5.02 -4.35 20.75
C ILE A 272 -5.32 -2.86 20.96
N ASN A 273 -4.35 -1.99 20.66
CA ASN A 273 -4.47 -0.53 20.75
C ASN A 273 -4.78 0.13 19.39
N LEU A 274 -5.12 -0.66 18.36
CA LEU A 274 -5.66 -0.21 17.09
C LEU A 274 -7.13 -0.67 16.92
N PRO A 275 -7.95 0.02 16.12
CA PRO A 275 -9.36 -0.33 15.95
C PRO A 275 -9.56 -1.76 15.44
N MET A 276 -10.52 -2.47 16.01
CA MET A 276 -10.93 -3.80 15.54
C MET A 276 -11.59 -3.69 14.15
N GLY A 277 -11.30 -4.65 13.27
CA GLY A 277 -11.77 -4.68 11.89
C GLY A 277 -11.01 -3.78 10.92
N ALA A 278 -10.20 -2.81 11.39
CA ALA A 278 -9.28 -2.08 10.53
C ALA A 278 -8.33 -3.04 9.83
N VAL A 279 -8.04 -2.86 8.55
CA VAL A 279 -7.13 -3.77 7.84
C VAL A 279 -5.69 -3.39 8.18
N LEU A 280 -4.94 -4.34 8.75
CA LEU A 280 -3.54 -4.20 9.10
C LEU A 280 -2.69 -5.06 8.19
N GLU A 281 -1.55 -4.53 7.75
CA GLU A 281 -0.48 -5.35 7.19
C GLU A 281 0.34 -5.90 8.34
N SER A 282 0.41 -7.22 8.49
CA SER A 282 1.13 -7.86 9.60
C SER A 282 1.79 -9.16 9.17
N THR A 283 2.90 -9.52 9.81
CA THR A 283 3.50 -10.85 9.65
C THR A 283 2.50 -11.93 10.06
N ALA A 284 2.37 -12.97 9.24
CA ALA A 284 1.47 -14.09 9.43
C ALA A 284 2.16 -15.40 9.06
N LEU A 285 1.69 -16.49 9.69
CA LEU A 285 1.98 -17.86 9.26
C LEU A 285 0.96 -18.27 8.18
N PHE A 286 1.46 -18.84 7.09
CA PHE A 286 0.67 -19.46 6.03
C PHE A 286 0.92 -20.96 6.05
N ASN A 287 -0.15 -21.77 6.15
CA ASN A 287 -0.08 -23.23 6.06
C ASN A 287 -1.43 -23.82 5.60
N GLY A 288 -1.53 -25.16 5.59
CA GLY A 288 -2.73 -25.87 5.12
C GLY A 288 -3.98 -25.65 5.97
N SER A 289 -3.85 -25.03 7.15
CA SER A 289 -5.00 -24.63 7.97
C SER A 289 -5.47 -23.20 7.74
N GLY A 290 -4.72 -22.41 6.95
CA GLY A 290 -5.07 -21.05 6.56
C GLY A 290 -3.95 -20.04 6.81
N ILE A 291 -4.38 -18.81 7.07
CA ILE A 291 -3.50 -17.65 7.25
C ILE A 291 -3.72 -17.13 8.67
N HIS A 292 -2.64 -17.06 9.44
CA HIS A 292 -2.66 -16.78 10.87
C HIS A 292 -1.79 -15.57 11.18
N PRO A 293 -2.37 -14.35 11.18
CA PRO A 293 -1.68 -13.14 11.58
C PRO A 293 -1.15 -13.24 13.01
N PHE A 294 0.05 -12.70 13.25
CA PHE A 294 0.62 -12.67 14.59
C PHE A 294 -0.08 -11.66 15.50
N CYS A 295 -0.04 -11.95 16.80
CA CYS A 295 -0.45 -11.02 17.83
C CYS A 295 0.78 -10.25 18.33
N PHE A 296 0.80 -8.94 18.07
CA PHE A 296 1.84 -8.01 18.49
C PHE A 296 1.53 -7.34 19.83
N GLY A 297 0.31 -7.50 20.36
CA GLY A 297 -0.10 -6.88 21.62
C GLY A 297 -0.30 -5.38 21.49
N GLU A 298 0.27 -4.60 22.40
CA GLU A 298 0.26 -3.14 22.31
C GLU A 298 1.43 -2.65 21.48
N LEU A 299 1.15 -1.93 20.39
CA LEU A 299 2.19 -1.27 19.61
C LEU A 299 2.75 -0.05 20.36
N PRO A 300 4.02 0.31 20.12
CA PRO A 300 4.65 1.47 20.74
C PRO A 300 3.84 2.77 20.52
N PRO A 301 3.69 3.64 21.54
CA PRO A 301 2.83 4.81 21.46
C PRO A 301 3.09 5.75 20.27
N GLY A 302 4.36 5.92 19.89
CA GLY A 302 4.75 6.75 18.74
C GLY A 302 4.20 6.22 17.40
N ILE A 303 4.28 4.91 17.18
CA ILE A 303 3.73 4.25 15.99
C ILE A 303 2.20 4.28 16.04
N THR A 304 1.62 3.93 17.20
CA THR A 304 0.16 3.90 17.40
C THR A 304 -0.49 5.24 17.11
N ALA A 305 0.09 6.35 17.57
CA ALA A 305 -0.45 7.69 17.34
C ALA A 305 -0.60 8.01 15.84
N ILE A 306 0.39 7.62 15.04
CA ILE A 306 0.37 7.86 13.58
C ILE A 306 -0.63 6.92 12.90
N LEU A 307 -0.60 5.63 13.25
CA LEU A 307 -1.48 4.61 12.67
C LEU A 307 -2.95 4.88 12.97
N GLN A 308 -3.31 5.31 14.19
CA GLN A 308 -4.71 5.61 14.54
C GLN A 308 -5.30 6.72 13.64
N ARG A 309 -4.54 7.78 13.37
CA ARG A 309 -4.97 8.83 12.44
C ARG A 309 -5.14 8.28 11.03
N ILE A 310 -4.16 7.52 10.53
CA ILE A 310 -4.19 6.95 9.18
C ILE A 310 -5.42 6.03 9.02
N ILE A 311 -5.65 5.14 9.99
CA ILE A 311 -6.80 4.23 10.00
C ILE A 311 -8.11 5.02 10.04
N GLY A 312 -8.20 6.08 10.84
CA GLY A 312 -9.39 6.93 10.88
C GLY A 312 -9.71 7.56 9.51
N VAL A 313 -8.70 8.02 8.79
CA VAL A 313 -8.85 8.57 7.43
C VAL A 313 -9.22 7.48 6.42
N GLN A 314 -8.65 6.28 6.57
CA GLN A 314 -9.02 5.12 5.74
C GLN A 314 -10.49 4.71 5.97
N GLU A 315 -10.98 4.68 7.20
CA GLU A 315 -12.40 4.38 7.48
C GLU A 315 -13.34 5.43 6.84
N LEU A 316 -13.01 6.72 6.96
CA LEU A 316 -13.77 7.79 6.30
C LEU A 316 -13.76 7.62 4.76
N THR A 317 -12.61 7.25 4.21
CA THR A 317 -12.43 7.00 2.76
C THR A 317 -13.26 5.81 2.30
N VAL A 318 -13.25 4.71 3.05
CA VAL A 318 -14.07 3.51 2.78
C VAL A 318 -15.54 3.88 2.78
N ASP A 319 -16.01 4.56 3.82
CA ASP A 319 -17.42 4.88 3.96
C ASP A 319 -17.87 5.89 2.90
N ALA A 320 -17.04 6.89 2.57
CA ALA A 320 -17.29 7.80 1.46
C ALA A 320 -17.42 7.07 0.12
N ALA A 321 -16.53 6.13 -0.17
CA ALA A 321 -16.55 5.40 -1.44
C ALA A 321 -17.70 4.39 -1.56
N ILE A 322 -18.14 3.80 -0.43
CA ILE A 322 -19.31 2.91 -0.42
C ILE A 322 -20.61 3.70 -0.61
N THR A 323 -20.73 4.86 0.04
CA THR A 323 -22.00 5.60 0.16
C THR A 323 -22.18 6.71 -0.87
N GLY A 324 -21.08 7.22 -1.44
CA GLY A 324 -21.09 8.44 -2.23
C GLY A 324 -21.33 9.71 -1.39
N ASP A 325 -21.12 9.66 -0.07
CA ASP A 325 -21.38 10.80 0.81
C ASP A 325 -20.25 11.85 0.72
N ARG A 326 -20.61 13.02 0.15
CA ARG A 326 -19.72 14.18 0.01
C ARG A 326 -19.20 14.70 1.35
N GLN A 327 -20.00 14.60 2.41
CA GLN A 327 -19.60 15.04 3.75
C GLN A 327 -18.52 14.13 4.34
N LEU A 328 -18.52 12.84 4.00
CA LEU A 328 -17.44 11.91 4.39
C LEU A 328 -16.16 12.16 3.58
N ILE A 329 -16.27 12.48 2.28
CA ILE A 329 -15.12 12.91 1.47
C ILE A 329 -14.46 14.15 2.09
N LEU A 330 -15.28 15.15 2.45
CA LEU A 330 -14.79 16.38 3.07
C LEU A 330 -14.06 16.09 4.40
N GLN A 331 -14.62 15.22 5.23
CA GLN A 331 -13.98 14.79 6.48
C GLN A 331 -12.65 14.07 6.24
N ALA A 332 -12.59 13.15 5.26
CA ALA A 332 -11.37 12.42 4.92
C ALA A 332 -10.25 13.37 4.46
N LEU A 333 -10.57 14.34 3.60
CA LEU A 333 -9.62 15.38 3.15
C LEU A 333 -9.08 16.19 4.33
N MET A 334 -9.95 16.64 5.24
CA MET A 334 -9.55 17.45 6.38
C MET A 334 -8.74 16.67 7.43
N ALA A 335 -9.11 15.42 7.70
CA ALA A 335 -8.42 14.56 8.66
C ALA A 335 -7.07 14.03 8.14
N GLY A 336 -6.91 13.95 6.81
CA GLY A 336 -5.69 13.49 6.13
C GLY A 336 -4.45 14.34 6.37
N LEU A 337 -4.61 15.57 6.90
CA LEU A 337 -3.57 16.59 7.10
C LEU A 337 -2.93 17.13 5.81
N THR A 338 -3.49 16.82 4.65
CA THR A 338 -3.03 17.36 3.36
C THR A 338 -3.65 18.72 3.03
N VAL A 339 -4.77 19.07 3.67
CA VAL A 339 -5.54 20.29 3.37
C VAL A 339 -5.39 21.32 4.48
N LYS A 340 -5.19 22.59 4.10
CA LYS A 340 -4.91 23.69 5.07
C LYS A 340 -6.18 24.36 5.58
N THR A 341 -7.26 24.39 4.79
CA THR A 341 -8.52 25.08 5.15
C THR A 341 -9.76 24.32 4.65
N LYS A 342 -10.92 24.53 5.32
CA LYS A 342 -12.18 23.94 4.87
C LYS A 342 -12.59 24.35 3.44
N PRO A 343 -12.52 25.64 3.04
CA PRO A 343 -12.86 26.03 1.66
C PRO A 343 -11.96 25.39 0.60
N GLU A 344 -10.68 25.15 0.93
CA GLU A 344 -9.77 24.40 0.07
C GLU A 344 -10.21 22.94 -0.07
N ALA A 345 -10.63 22.30 1.02
CA ALA A 345 -11.16 20.92 0.99
C ALA A 345 -12.45 20.81 0.16
N GLU A 346 -13.36 21.78 0.30
CA GLU A 346 -14.60 21.86 -0.51
C GLU A 346 -14.26 21.99 -2.00
N LYS A 347 -13.30 22.85 -2.36
CA LYS A 347 -12.85 22.99 -3.75
C LYS A 347 -12.17 21.73 -4.28
N MET A 348 -11.35 21.05 -3.48
CA MET A 348 -10.73 19.77 -3.86
C MET A 348 -11.77 18.69 -4.13
N LEU A 349 -12.80 18.59 -3.29
CA LEU A 349 -13.90 17.66 -3.48
C LEU A 349 -14.57 17.85 -4.84
N GLU A 350 -14.91 19.08 -5.21
CA GLU A 350 -15.50 19.36 -6.53
C GLU A 350 -14.55 18.96 -7.67
N VAL A 351 -13.26 19.28 -7.54
CA VAL A 351 -12.25 18.93 -8.54
C VAL A 351 -12.13 17.42 -8.72
N ILE A 352 -12.15 16.63 -7.64
CA ILE A 352 -12.12 15.16 -7.69
C ILE A 352 -13.33 14.64 -8.47
N ILE A 353 -14.53 15.07 -8.07
CA ILE A 353 -15.79 14.57 -8.64
C ILE A 353 -15.90 14.93 -10.12
N ASP A 354 -15.56 16.16 -10.50
CA ASP A 354 -15.63 16.59 -11.90
C ASP A 354 -14.55 15.95 -12.78
N THR A 355 -13.32 15.79 -12.26
CA THR A 355 -12.21 15.15 -13.00
C THR A 355 -12.53 13.71 -13.38
N HIS A 356 -13.25 13.02 -12.49
CA HIS A 356 -13.54 11.60 -12.57
C HIS A 356 -15.01 11.29 -12.85
N ARG A 357 -15.76 12.26 -13.36
CA ARG A 357 -17.21 12.17 -13.63
C ARG A 357 -17.65 10.88 -14.32
N GLU A 358 -16.86 10.39 -15.29
CA GLU A 358 -17.16 9.17 -16.04
C GLU A 358 -17.16 7.89 -15.16
N PHE A 359 -16.41 7.90 -14.05
CA PHE A 359 -16.28 6.79 -13.11
C PHE A 359 -17.07 7.00 -11.82
N LEU A 360 -17.66 8.18 -11.62
CA LEU A 360 -18.36 8.59 -10.39
C LEU A 360 -19.83 8.94 -10.66
N PRO A 361 -20.60 8.09 -11.38
CA PRO A 361 -21.95 8.44 -11.83
C PRO A 361 -22.94 8.68 -10.68
N GLU A 362 -22.73 8.07 -9.52
CA GLU A 362 -23.56 8.23 -8.32
C GLU A 362 -23.64 9.67 -7.81
N PHE A 363 -22.60 10.48 -8.00
CA PHE A 363 -22.60 11.90 -7.59
C PHE A 363 -23.43 12.80 -8.51
N TYR A 364 -23.95 12.27 -9.63
CA TYR A 364 -24.72 13.01 -10.62
C TYR A 364 -26.15 12.47 -10.81
N LYS A 365 -26.54 11.43 -10.06
CA LYS A 365 -27.91 10.95 -10.02
C LYS A 365 -28.75 11.92 -9.18
N ARG A 366 -29.76 12.53 -9.81
CA ARG A 366 -30.68 13.50 -9.20
C ARG A 366 -31.73 12.83 -8.33
#